data_AF-A0A8H4CS60-F1
#
_entry.id   AF-A0A8H4CS60-F1
#
_cell.length_a   1.000
_cell.length_b   1.000
_cell.length_c   1.000
_cell.angle_alpha   90.00
_cell.angle_beta   90.00
_cell.angle_gamma   90.00
#
_symmetry.space_group_name_H-M   'P 1'
#
loop_
_entity.id
_entity.type
_entity.pdbx_description
1 polymer ?
#
loop_
_entity_poly.entity_id
_entity_poly.type
_entity_poly.pdbx_seq_one_letter_code
_entity_poly.pdbx_strand_id
1 'polypeptide(L)'
;MNPPDPTQYDALGFLDCVKSAYPDSRTTYTAFLHILADFKAERISVTELMYKFRDLYRDKPQLFRGFGQFLPEGYRIEADGTVVTPHD
;
A
#
# COMPACT_ATOMS: atom_id res chain seq x y z
N MET A 1 -19.75 -20.46 18.42
CA MET A 1 -18.63 -19.90 17.65
C MET A 1 -19.10 -18.59 17.03
N ASN A 2 -18.56 -17.44 17.43
CA ASN A 2 -18.68 -16.22 16.63
C ASN A 2 -17.88 -16.42 15.33
N PRO A 3 -18.37 -16.01 14.15
CA PRO A 3 -17.52 -15.92 12.97
C PRO A 3 -16.41 -14.90 13.28
N PRO A 4 -15.14 -15.14 12.89
CA PRO A 4 -14.13 -14.11 12.99
C PRO A 4 -14.56 -12.93 12.12
N ASP A 5 -14.60 -11.73 12.71
CA ASP A 5 -14.78 -10.49 11.97
C ASP A 5 -13.81 -10.49 10.76
N PRO A 6 -14.30 -10.37 9.51
CA PRO A 6 -13.44 -10.33 8.33
C PRO A 6 -12.65 -9.02 8.20
N THR A 7 -12.53 -8.25 9.28
CA THR A 7 -11.69 -7.04 9.34
C THR A 7 -10.20 -7.37 9.45
N GLN A 8 -9.84 -8.65 9.56
CA GLN A 8 -8.46 -9.14 9.63
C GLN A 8 -7.85 -9.57 8.27
N TYR A 9 -8.30 -8.98 7.16
CA TYR A 9 -7.39 -8.81 6.01
C TYR A 9 -6.37 -7.70 6.37
N ASP A 10 -5.63 -7.95 7.44
CA ASP A 10 -4.71 -7.05 8.11
C ASP A 10 -3.54 -6.71 7.22
N ALA A 11 -2.84 -5.63 7.54
CA ALA A 11 -1.58 -5.24 6.92
C ALA A 11 -0.59 -6.41 6.81
N LEU A 12 -0.70 -7.41 7.68
CA LEU A 12 0.05 -8.67 7.65
C LEU A 12 -0.21 -9.51 6.38
N GLY A 13 -1.45 -9.66 5.93
CA GLY A 13 -1.76 -10.36 4.67
C GLY A 13 -1.22 -9.61 3.46
N PHE A 14 -1.23 -8.27 3.51
CA PHE A 14 -0.60 -7.44 2.49
C PHE A 14 0.92 -7.61 2.46
N LEU A 15 1.57 -7.59 3.64
CA LEU A 15 3.00 -7.87 3.80
C LEU A 15 3.38 -9.24 3.24
N ASP A 16 2.57 -10.28 3.51
CA ASP A 16 2.80 -11.62 2.98
C ASP A 16 2.66 -11.67 1.46
N CYS A 17 1.64 -11.01 0.91
CA CYS A 17 1.44 -10.91 -0.53
C CYS A 17 2.58 -10.17 -1.23
N VAL A 18 3.09 -9.07 -0.66
CA VAL A 18 4.27 -8.34 -1.15
C VAL A 18 5.52 -9.22 -1.10
N LYS A 19 5.72 -9.96 0.00
CA LYS A 19 6.87 -10.85 0.18
C LYS A 19 6.83 -12.03 -0.81
N SER A 20 5.66 -12.62 -1.01
CA SER A 20 5.43 -13.71 -1.98
C SER A 20 5.51 -13.21 -3.43
N ALA A 21 5.12 -11.96 -3.68
CA ALA A 21 5.26 -11.34 -4.98
C ALA A 21 6.72 -11.00 -5.35
N TYR A 22 7.58 -10.74 -4.37
CA TYR A 22 8.99 -10.42 -4.59
C TYR A 22 9.92 -11.33 -3.78
N PRO A 23 9.92 -12.66 -4.04
CA PRO A 23 10.71 -13.62 -3.27
C PRO A 23 12.23 -13.43 -3.49
N ASP A 24 12.60 -12.92 -4.66
CA ASP A 24 13.99 -12.67 -5.06
C ASP A 24 14.43 -11.22 -4.80
N SER A 25 13.48 -10.29 -4.74
CA SER A 25 13.75 -8.85 -4.59
C SER A 25 13.55 -8.38 -3.14
N ARG A 26 14.54 -8.66 -2.29
CA ARG A 26 14.61 -8.03 -0.95
C ARG A 26 14.58 -6.50 -1.03
N THR A 27 15.12 -5.94 -2.11
CA THR A 27 15.13 -4.49 -2.38
C THR A 27 13.75 -3.88 -2.37
N THR A 28 12.73 -4.57 -2.92
CA THR A 28 11.35 -4.07 -2.94
C THR A 28 10.77 -3.97 -1.54
N TYR A 29 10.97 -5.00 -0.71
CA TYR A 29 10.51 -5.02 0.67
C TYR A 29 11.22 -3.95 1.52
N THR A 30 12.53 -3.78 1.36
CA THR A 30 13.29 -2.72 2.03
C THR A 30 12.82 -1.33 1.61
N ALA A 31 12.59 -1.10 0.32
CA ALA A 31 12.07 0.17 -0.18
C ALA A 31 10.66 0.48 0.37
N PHE A 32 9.78 -0.53 0.44
CA PHE A 32 8.47 -0.40 1.08
C PHE A 32 8.60 0.05 2.56
N LEU A 33 9.51 -0.56 3.33
CA LEU A 33 9.76 -0.16 4.71
C LEU A 33 10.31 1.26 4.83
N HIS A 34 11.22 1.67 3.94
CA HIS A 34 11.72 3.05 3.90
C HIS A 34 10.58 4.05 3.66
N ILE A 35 9.73 3.78 2.67
CA ILE A 35 8.60 4.66 2.36
C ILE A 35 7.63 4.74 3.55
N LEU A 36 7.34 3.63 4.22
CA LEU A 36 6.55 3.62 5.44
C LEU A 36 7.21 4.40 6.58
N ALA A 37 8.54 4.31 6.72
CA ALA A 37 9.29 5.05 7.73
C ALA A 37 9.24 6.56 7.46
N ASP A 38 9.41 6.99 6.20
CA ASP A 38 9.28 8.38 5.79
C ASP A 38 7.86 8.91 6.05
N PHE A 39 6.83 8.11 5.79
CA PHE A 39 5.44 8.46 6.08
C PHE A 39 5.19 8.59 7.58
N LYS A 40 5.71 7.65 8.38
CA LYS A 40 5.59 7.66 9.85
C LYS A 40 6.36 8.80 10.50
N ALA A 41 7.43 9.26 9.86
CA ALA A 41 8.19 10.45 10.26
C ALA A 41 7.59 11.75 9.69
N GLU A 42 6.40 11.70 9.08
CA GLU A 42 5.70 12.83 8.47
C GLU A 42 6.56 13.55 7.41
N ARG A 43 7.57 12.88 6.86
CA ARG A 43 8.47 13.44 5.84
C ARG A 43 7.81 13.49 4.46
N ILE A 44 6.89 12.56 4.22
CA ILE A 44 6.15 12.44 2.96
C ILE A 44 4.65 12.38 3.26
N SER A 45 3.84 13.00 2.39
CA SER A 45 2.38 12.96 2.50
C SER A 45 1.79 11.71 1.84
N VAL A 46 0.50 11.43 2.07
CA VAL A 46 -0.25 10.34 1.41
C VAL A 46 -0.06 10.35 -0.12
N THR A 47 -0.06 11.54 -0.75
CA THR A 47 0.19 11.67 -2.19
C THR A 47 1.58 11.18 -2.58
N GLU A 48 2.63 11.56 -1.85
CA GLU A 48 4.00 11.07 -2.11
C GLU A 48 4.15 9.57 -1.82
N LEU A 49 3.53 9.09 -0.74
CA LEU A 49 3.47 7.67 -0.39
C LEU A 49 2.90 6.86 -1.57
N MET A 50 1.78 7.31 -2.14
CA MET A 50 1.15 6.68 -3.30
C MET A 50 2.01 6.74 -4.56
N TYR A 51 2.67 7.87 -4.85
CA TYR A 51 3.60 7.95 -5.98
C TYR A 51 4.76 6.96 -5.85
N LYS A 52 5.38 6.88 -4.67
CA LYS A 52 6.48 5.95 -4.41
C LYS A 52 6.00 4.49 -4.46
N PHE A 53 4.81 4.21 -3.95
CA PHE A 53 4.19 2.87 -4.03
C PHE A 53 3.84 2.47 -5.45
N ARG A 54 3.30 3.41 -6.25
CA ARG A 54 3.01 3.18 -7.67
C ARG A 54 4.28 2.80 -8.42
N ASP A 55 5.37 3.51 -8.19
CA ASP A 55 6.64 3.22 -8.85
C ASP A 55 7.24 1.89 -8.35
N LEU A 56 7.16 1.62 -7.05
CA LEU A 56 7.64 0.38 -6.44
C LEU A 56 6.87 -0.85 -6.95
N TYR A 57 5.56 -0.72 -7.16
CA TYR A 57 4.66 -1.79 -7.59
C TYR A 57 4.23 -1.67 -9.06
N ARG A 58 4.99 -0.94 -9.89
CA ARG A 58 4.66 -0.71 -11.31
C ARG A 58 4.47 -2.01 -12.09
N ASP A 59 5.23 -3.04 -11.75
CA ASP A 59 5.17 -4.37 -12.36
C ASP A 59 4.03 -5.24 -11.79
N LYS A 60 3.46 -4.85 -10.65
CA LYS A 60 2.41 -5.60 -9.93
C LYS A 60 1.31 -4.66 -9.40
N PRO A 61 0.41 -4.18 -10.29
CA PRO A 61 -0.67 -3.26 -9.93
C PRO A 61 -1.65 -3.83 -8.89
N GLN A 62 -1.67 -5.16 -8.73
CA GLN A 62 -2.44 -5.88 -7.71
C GLN A 62 -2.09 -5.43 -6.29
N LEU A 63 -0.80 -5.23 -6.01
CA LEU A 63 -0.31 -4.81 -4.70
C LEU A 63 -0.67 -3.36 -4.43
N PHE A 64 -0.50 -2.50 -5.43
CA PHE A 64 -0.90 -1.11 -5.31
C PHE A 64 -2.42 -0.96 -5.06
N ARG A 65 -3.25 -1.75 -5.75
CA ARG A 65 -4.71 -1.79 -5.53
C ARG A 65 -5.08 -2.29 -4.14
N GLY A 66 -4.37 -3.29 -3.62
CA GLY A 66 -4.56 -3.80 -2.26
C GLY A 66 -4.26 -2.76 -1.19
N PHE A 67 -3.32 -1.83 -1.45
CA PHE A 67 -3.02 -0.73 -0.55
C PHE A 67 -4.17 0.28 -0.41
N GLY A 68 -5.02 0.38 -1.45
CA GLY A 68 -6.22 1.24 -1.45
C GLY A 68 -7.16 0.97 -0.26
N GLN A 69 -7.18 -0.26 0.25
CA GLN A 69 -7.99 -0.67 1.40
C GLN A 69 -7.40 -0.22 2.75
N PHE A 70 -6.11 0.14 2.78
CA PHE A 70 -5.41 0.61 3.98
C PHE A 70 -5.44 2.14 4.13
N LEU A 71 -6.05 2.85 3.19
CA LEU A 71 -6.23 4.29 3.29
C LEU A 71 -7.53 4.63 4.04
N PRO A 72 -7.53 5.72 4.82
CA PRO A 72 -8.74 6.19 5.50
C PRO A 72 -9.83 6.59 4.51
N GLU A 73 -11.09 6.55 4.96
CA GLU A 73 -12.27 6.93 4.19
C GLU A 73 -12.07 8.32 3.53
N GLY A 74 -12.20 8.36 2.20
CA GLY A 74 -12.00 9.56 1.39
C GLY A 74 -10.84 9.47 0.40
N TYR A 75 -9.85 8.61 0.62
CA TYR A 75 -8.73 8.42 -0.31
C TYR A 75 -8.93 7.15 -1.15
N ARG A 76 -9.11 7.31 -2.46
CA ARG A 76 -9.22 6.17 -3.38
C ARG A 76 -8.04 6.13 -4.33
N ILE A 77 -7.48 4.93 -4.47
CA ILE A 77 -6.53 4.63 -5.52
C ILE A 77 -7.28 4.21 -6.79
N GLU A 78 -7.12 4.97 -7.87
CA GLU A 78 -7.63 4.60 -9.19
C GLU A 78 -6.69 3.67 -9.94
N ALA A 79 -7.22 2.95 -10.94
CA ALA A 79 -6.48 1.95 -11.72
C ALA A 79 -5.24 2.52 -12.44
N ASP A 80 -5.19 3.84 -12.66
CA ASP A 80 -4.08 4.54 -13.29
C ASP A 80 -2.97 5.00 -12.31
N GLY A 81 -3.16 4.80 -11.00
CA GLY A 81 -2.22 5.34 -10.01
C GLY A 81 -2.60 6.71 -9.48
N THR A 82 -3.72 7.27 -9.92
CA THR A 82 -4.23 8.56 -9.47
C THR A 82 -4.87 8.42 -8.10
N VAL A 83 -4.56 9.37 -7.23
CA VAL A 83 -5.12 9.47 -5.89
C VAL A 83 -6.29 10.43 -5.97
N VAL A 84 -7.50 9.92 -5.78
CA VAL A 84 -8.68 10.77 -5.65
C VAL A 84 -8.79 11.15 -4.18
N THR A 85 -8.54 12.43 -3.90
CA THR A 85 -8.80 13.06 -2.61
C THR A 85 -10.24 13.57 -2.57
N PRO A 86 -10.90 13.60 -1.41
CA PRO A 86 -12.32 13.98 -1.30
C PRO A 86 -12.57 15.49 -1.48
N HIS A 87 -11.59 16.23 -1.98
CA HIS A 87 -11.63 17.67 -2.22
C HIS A 87 -11.02 17.96 -3.60
N ASP A 88 -11.74 17.58 -4.65
CA ASP A 88 -11.65 18.20 -5.98
C ASP A 88 -13.08 18.55 -6.42
#